data_AF-A0A818EZQ8-F1
#
_entry.id   AF-A0A818EZQ8-F1
#
_cell.length_a   1.000
_cell.length_b   1.000
_cell.length_c   1.000
_cell.angle_alpha   90.00
_cell.angle_beta   90.00
_cell.angle_gamma   90.00
#
_symmetry.space_group_name_H-M   'P 1'
#
loop_
_entity.id
_entity.type
_entity.pdbx_description
1 polymer ?
#
loop_
_entity_poly.entity_id
_entity_poly.type
_entity_poly.pdbx_seq_one_letter_code
_entity_poly.pdbx_strand_id
1 'polypeptide(L)'
;LVSLMASASTLWHVEGGNYLVPKKILEHLLKQSDVQFVKGHVKSVTEVHRIDIDDQGGNVRLSYQPTNSQLVHAVDYDNVIIAFPLHRDNINDFVLQATDHFNQHDYRMQSTHANFLHGKLNCQQYNLTKSECERLKAIFYTNPSLPYRCVAQQQTVNENEKQYKKTDKSVYKIFSPDKLSLSDYKQIFDNDNFQLIQDIPWLAYPKYEYPQKMPPIQINKNIFYLNAMEWSSSCMEIEVISARNIAMLLTKKIGVDLKRSDKHVEF
;
A
#
# COMPACT_ATOMS: atom_id res chain seq x y z
N LEU A 1 2.93 16.13 4.74
CA LEU A 1 1.61 15.46 4.76
C LEU A 1 1.56 14.17 5.59
N VAL A 2 2.61 13.33 5.63
CA VAL A 2 2.60 12.04 6.38
C VAL A 2 2.44 12.17 7.89
N SER A 3 2.93 13.26 8.48
CA SER A 3 3.10 13.33 9.93
C SER A 3 1.80 13.05 10.70
N LEU A 4 0.64 13.51 10.24
CA LEU A 4 -0.61 13.40 11.00
C LEU A 4 -1.52 12.21 10.63
N MET A 5 -1.30 11.53 9.49
CA MET A 5 -2.28 10.55 8.96
C MET A 5 -2.46 9.30 9.83
N ALA A 6 -1.53 9.02 10.75
CA ALA A 6 -1.58 7.89 11.67
C ALA A 6 -1.76 8.32 13.15
N SER A 7 -2.28 9.52 13.40
CA SER A 7 -2.42 10.08 14.76
C SER A 7 -3.82 9.98 15.36
N ALA A 8 -4.81 9.47 14.60
CA ALA A 8 -6.18 9.36 15.08
C ALA A 8 -6.30 8.31 16.21
N SER A 9 -7.07 8.65 17.24
CA SER A 9 -7.28 7.78 18.41
C SER A 9 -8.12 6.54 18.13
N THR A 10 -8.81 6.51 16.98
CA THR A 10 -9.71 5.43 16.55
C THR A 10 -9.04 4.48 15.55
N LEU A 11 -7.72 4.51 15.41
CA LEU A 11 -7.00 3.59 14.54
C LEU A 11 -6.96 2.20 15.14
N TRP A 12 -7.19 1.20 14.28
CA TRP A 12 -7.17 -0.21 14.66
C TRP A 12 -5.84 -0.83 14.26
N HIS A 13 -5.40 -1.79 15.07
CA HIS A 13 -4.20 -2.58 14.82
C HIS A 13 -4.55 -4.05 14.94
N VAL A 14 -4.03 -4.86 14.01
CA VAL A 14 -4.20 -6.31 14.05
C VAL A 14 -2.97 -6.93 14.70
N GLU A 15 -3.17 -7.81 15.67
CA GLU A 15 -2.10 -8.61 16.24
C GLU A 15 -1.45 -9.47 15.15
N GLY A 16 -0.11 -9.38 15.04
CA GLY A 16 0.64 -9.98 13.92
C GLY A 16 0.73 -9.10 12.66
N GLY A 17 0.05 -7.95 12.63
CA GLY A 17 0.21 -6.91 11.61
C GLY A 17 -1.00 -6.73 10.68
N ASN A 18 -1.22 -5.48 10.23
CA ASN A 18 -2.39 -5.12 9.41
C ASN A 18 -2.43 -5.81 8.04
N TYR A 19 -1.30 -6.33 7.53
CA TYR A 19 -1.28 -7.13 6.30
C TYR A 19 -2.11 -8.42 6.39
N LEU A 20 -2.43 -8.87 7.61
CA LEU A 20 -3.29 -10.02 7.83
C LEU A 20 -4.73 -9.78 7.37
N VAL A 21 -5.19 -8.52 7.34
CA VAL A 21 -6.55 -8.18 6.88
C VAL A 21 -6.77 -8.62 5.42
N PRO A 22 -6.03 -8.10 4.42
CA PRO A 22 -6.20 -8.53 3.03
C PRO A 22 -5.84 -10.00 2.84
N LYS A 23 -4.85 -10.53 3.57
CA LYS A 23 -4.46 -11.95 3.49
C LYS A 23 -5.61 -12.88 3.88
N LYS A 24 -6.23 -12.67 5.04
CA LYS A 24 -7.35 -13.50 5.53
C LYS A 24 -8.58 -13.38 4.63
N ILE A 25 -8.87 -12.17 4.13
CA ILE A 25 -9.96 -11.95 3.16
C ILE A 25 -9.72 -12.80 1.91
N LEU A 26 -8.51 -12.74 1.33
CA LEU A 26 -8.17 -13.53 0.15
C LEU A 26 -8.28 -15.04 0.43
N GLU A 27 -7.71 -15.51 1.54
CA GLU A 27 -7.80 -16.92 1.94
C GLU A 27 -9.24 -17.40 2.12
N HIS A 28 -10.12 -16.56 2.67
CA HIS A 28 -11.54 -16.85 2.83
C HIS A 28 -12.26 -16.91 1.48
N LEU A 29 -12.05 -15.91 0.62
CA LEU A 29 -12.69 -15.83 -0.70
C LEU A 29 -12.26 -16.98 -1.62
N LEU A 30 -10.99 -17.38 -1.59
CA LEU A 30 -10.49 -18.53 -2.37
C LEU A 30 -11.12 -19.86 -1.93
N LYS A 31 -11.55 -19.99 -0.66
CA LYS A 31 -12.27 -21.19 -0.18
C LYS A 31 -13.74 -21.22 -0.61
N GLN A 32 -14.31 -20.06 -0.95
CA GLN A 32 -15.74 -19.91 -1.26
C GLN A 32 -16.02 -19.70 -2.74
N SER A 33 -14.99 -19.63 -3.58
CA SER A 33 -15.12 -19.32 -5.01
C SER A 33 -14.41 -20.36 -5.85
N ASP A 34 -14.87 -20.54 -7.09
CA ASP A 34 -14.23 -21.40 -8.09
C ASP A 34 -13.05 -20.69 -8.78
N VAL A 35 -12.43 -19.72 -8.09
CA VAL A 35 -11.32 -18.92 -8.63
C VAL A 35 -10.07 -19.77 -8.71
N GLN A 36 -9.46 -19.78 -9.89
CA GLN A 36 -8.14 -20.38 -10.09
C GLN A 36 -7.05 -19.40 -9.67
N PHE A 37 -6.35 -19.72 -8.59
CA PHE A 37 -5.21 -18.93 -8.14
C PHE A 37 -3.91 -19.46 -8.74
N VAL A 38 -3.27 -18.62 -9.56
CA VAL A 38 -2.00 -18.96 -10.23
C VAL A 38 -0.89 -18.05 -9.70
N LYS A 39 0.14 -18.65 -9.10
CA LYS A 39 1.36 -17.94 -8.72
C LYS A 39 2.28 -17.84 -9.93
N GLY A 40 2.56 -16.63 -10.36
CA GLY A 40 3.44 -16.39 -11.51
C GLY A 40 3.74 -14.91 -11.70
N HIS A 41 4.62 -14.64 -12.66
CA HIS A 41 5.00 -13.30 -13.08
C HIS A 41 4.23 -12.91 -14.32
N VAL A 42 3.44 -11.84 -14.25
CA VAL A 42 2.69 -11.31 -15.40
C VAL A 42 3.64 -10.56 -16.32
N LYS A 43 3.68 -10.93 -17.60
CA LYS A 43 4.57 -10.36 -18.61
C LYS A 43 3.86 -9.32 -19.47
N SER A 44 2.62 -9.57 -19.88
CA SER A 44 1.87 -8.59 -20.66
C SER A 44 0.36 -8.71 -20.55
N VAL A 45 -0.31 -7.58 -20.80
CA VAL A 45 -1.77 -7.49 -21.00
C VAL A 45 -2.00 -6.68 -22.28
N THR A 46 -2.57 -7.32 -23.29
CA THR A 46 -2.80 -6.72 -24.62
C THR A 46 -4.22 -6.95 -25.11
N GLU A 47 -4.78 -6.00 -25.85
CA GLU A 47 -6.08 -6.21 -26.49
C GLU A 47 -5.94 -7.20 -27.65
N VAL A 48 -6.98 -8.01 -27.84
CA VAL A 48 -7.08 -8.93 -28.98
C VAL A 48 -8.09 -8.35 -29.96
N HIS A 49 -7.63 -7.99 -31.15
CA HIS A 49 -8.50 -7.58 -32.26
C HIS A 49 -8.76 -8.79 -33.14
N ARG A 50 -9.89 -9.46 -32.90
CA ARG A 50 -10.32 -10.61 -33.73
C ARG A 50 -10.95 -10.08 -35.02
N ILE A 51 -10.54 -10.63 -36.15
CA ILE A 51 -11.04 -10.28 -37.49
C ILE A 51 -12.21 -11.20 -37.86
N ASP A 52 -12.22 -12.43 -37.35
CA ASP A 52 -13.23 -13.43 -37.64
C ASP A 52 -14.40 -13.36 -36.64
N ILE A 53 -15.63 -13.26 -37.16
CA ILE A 53 -16.87 -13.14 -36.37
C ILE A 53 -17.16 -14.40 -35.55
N ASP A 54 -16.65 -15.56 -35.96
CA ASP A 54 -16.89 -16.85 -35.30
C ASP A 54 -15.90 -17.15 -34.16
N ASP A 55 -14.89 -16.31 -33.97
CA ASP A 55 -13.88 -16.50 -32.92
C ASP A 55 -14.38 -15.98 -31.57
N GLN A 56 -14.85 -16.90 -30.72
CA GLN A 56 -15.44 -16.61 -29.41
C GLN A 56 -14.42 -16.42 -28.27
N GLY A 57 -13.12 -16.33 -28.56
CA GLY A 57 -12.14 -16.14 -27.48
C GLY A 57 -12.23 -14.75 -26.82
N GLY A 58 -11.64 -14.62 -25.62
CA GLY A 58 -11.66 -13.37 -24.85
C GLY A 58 -11.05 -12.16 -25.58
N ASN A 59 -11.42 -10.95 -25.14
CA ASN A 59 -11.02 -9.69 -25.76
C ASN A 59 -9.62 -9.18 -25.33
N VAL A 60 -9.01 -9.81 -24.33
CA VAL A 60 -7.73 -9.41 -23.75
C VAL A 60 -6.86 -10.63 -23.57
N ARG A 61 -5.61 -10.56 -24.02
CA ARG A 61 -4.61 -11.61 -23.83
C ARG A 61 -3.72 -11.29 -22.64
N LEU A 62 -3.70 -12.19 -21.66
CA LEU A 62 -2.78 -12.17 -20.54
C LEU A 62 -1.62 -13.13 -20.83
N SER A 63 -0.39 -12.61 -20.80
CA SER A 63 0.84 -13.40 -20.84
C SER A 63 1.45 -13.47 -19.44
N TYR A 64 1.79 -14.66 -18.96
CA TYR A 64 2.39 -14.84 -17.65
C TYR A 64 3.30 -16.08 -17.60
N GLN A 65 4.22 -16.07 -16.64
CA GLN A 65 5.13 -17.18 -16.36
C GLN A 65 4.87 -17.72 -14.94
N PRO A 66 4.33 -18.94 -14.78
CA PRO A 66 4.18 -19.56 -13.47
C PRO A 66 5.52 -19.65 -12.72
N THR A 67 5.51 -19.51 -11.39
CA THR A 67 6.74 -19.53 -10.58
C THR A 67 7.54 -20.83 -10.74
N ASN A 68 6.86 -21.95 -10.99
CA ASN A 68 7.47 -23.27 -11.12
C ASN A 68 7.66 -23.72 -12.59
N SER A 69 7.62 -22.79 -13.55
CA SER A 69 7.74 -23.07 -14.98
C SER A 69 8.61 -22.04 -15.68
N GLN A 70 9.37 -22.49 -16.69
CA GLN A 70 10.05 -21.60 -17.63
C GLN A 70 9.19 -21.27 -18.85
N LEU A 71 8.08 -21.99 -19.05
CA LEU A 71 7.16 -21.75 -20.15
C LEU A 71 6.32 -20.51 -19.86
N VAL A 72 6.26 -19.61 -20.84
CA VAL A 72 5.33 -18.48 -20.83
C VAL A 72 3.99 -18.97 -21.38
N HIS A 73 2.92 -18.72 -20.63
CA HIS A 73 1.55 -19.04 -21.00
C HIS A 73 0.85 -17.78 -21.48
N ALA A 74 -0.03 -17.93 -22.46
CA ALA A 74 -0.91 -16.88 -22.93
C ALA A 74 -2.36 -17.38 -22.88
N VAL A 75 -3.24 -16.61 -22.26
CA VAL A 75 -4.65 -16.95 -22.08
C VAL A 75 -5.50 -15.73 -22.40
N ASP A 76 -6.60 -15.96 -23.12
CA ASP A 76 -7.55 -14.90 -23.49
C ASP A 76 -8.68 -14.82 -22.47
N TYR A 77 -8.98 -13.60 -22.01
CA TYR A 77 -10.02 -13.27 -21.04
C TYR A 77 -10.96 -12.22 -21.60
N ASP A 78 -12.23 -12.22 -21.17
CA ASP A 78 -13.19 -11.19 -21.56
C ASP A 78 -12.84 -9.82 -20.99
N ASN A 79 -12.35 -9.80 -19.74
CA ASN A 79 -11.94 -8.60 -19.01
C ASN A 79 -10.72 -8.93 -18.13
N VAL A 80 -9.82 -7.96 -17.95
CA VAL A 80 -8.67 -8.05 -17.06
C VAL A 80 -8.67 -6.87 -16.09
N ILE A 81 -8.46 -7.16 -14.80
CA ILE A 81 -8.26 -6.15 -13.75
C ILE A 81 -6.80 -6.21 -13.33
N ILE A 82 -6.09 -5.09 -13.43
CA ILE A 82 -4.72 -4.95 -12.95
C ILE A 82 -4.77 -4.36 -11.55
N ALA A 83 -4.25 -5.10 -10.58
CA ALA A 83 -4.29 -4.76 -9.15
C ALA A 83 -2.89 -4.74 -8.52
N PHE A 84 -1.89 -4.29 -9.29
CA PHE A 84 -0.55 -4.01 -8.79
C PHE A 84 -0.13 -2.61 -9.26
N PRO A 85 0.76 -1.92 -8.51
CA PRO A 85 1.12 -0.55 -8.82
C PRO A 85 1.79 -0.41 -10.19
N LEU A 86 1.18 0.37 -11.09
CA LEU A 86 1.71 0.71 -12.40
C LEU A 86 2.36 2.09 -12.39
N HIS A 87 3.55 2.18 -11.80
CA HIS A 87 4.38 3.38 -11.80
C HIS A 87 5.83 3.06 -12.22
N ARG A 88 6.57 4.11 -12.60
CA ARG A 88 7.94 4.01 -13.14
C ARG A 88 8.86 3.11 -12.30
N ASP A 89 8.77 3.21 -10.99
CA ASP A 89 9.67 2.52 -10.06
C ASP A 89 9.32 1.03 -9.80
N ASN A 90 8.25 0.49 -10.41
CA ASN A 90 7.78 -0.89 -10.19
C ASN A 90 7.62 -1.73 -11.48
N ILE A 91 7.73 -1.13 -12.67
CA ILE A 91 7.48 -1.81 -13.95
C ILE A 91 8.78 -1.93 -14.75
N ASN A 92 9.54 -3.00 -14.50
CA ASN A 92 10.77 -3.23 -15.25
C ASN A 92 10.59 -4.20 -16.43
N ASP A 93 9.61 -5.11 -16.39
CA ASP A 93 9.43 -6.15 -17.42
C ASP A 93 7.97 -6.47 -17.78
N PHE A 94 7.02 -5.63 -17.37
CA PHE A 94 5.60 -5.75 -17.72
C PHE A 94 5.22 -4.83 -18.88
N VAL A 95 4.52 -5.37 -19.88
CA VAL A 95 4.04 -4.64 -21.05
C VAL A 95 2.53 -4.49 -21.01
N LEU A 96 2.06 -3.24 -20.96
CA LEU A 96 0.64 -2.90 -21.03
C LEU A 96 0.33 -2.19 -22.36
N GLN A 97 -0.61 -2.72 -23.12
CA GLN A 97 -1.19 -1.98 -24.24
C GLN A 97 -2.25 -1.02 -23.71
N ALA A 98 -1.82 0.19 -23.33
CA ALA A 98 -2.70 1.26 -22.88
C ALA A 98 -3.15 2.16 -24.04
N THR A 99 -4.27 2.85 -23.86
CA THR A 99 -4.62 4.03 -24.67
C THR A 99 -3.61 5.16 -24.45
N ASP A 100 -3.57 6.14 -25.36
CA ASP A 100 -2.68 7.31 -25.33
C ASP A 100 -2.80 8.17 -24.03
N HIS A 101 -3.79 7.90 -23.19
CA HIS A 101 -4.08 8.66 -21.98
C HIS A 101 -3.45 8.09 -20.71
N PHE A 102 -2.75 6.96 -20.78
CA PHE A 102 -2.06 6.39 -19.63
C PHE A 102 -0.61 6.03 -19.98
N ASN A 103 0.32 6.78 -19.39
CA ASN A 103 1.73 6.45 -19.41
C ASN A 103 2.23 6.22 -17.98
N GLN A 104 2.52 4.95 -17.67
CA GLN A 104 3.06 4.51 -16.38
C GLN A 104 4.33 5.26 -15.93
N HIS A 105 5.09 5.83 -16.88
CA HIS A 105 6.30 6.59 -16.56
C HIS A 105 6.02 7.97 -15.98
N ASP A 106 4.80 8.50 -16.09
CA ASP A 106 4.41 9.82 -15.54
C ASP A 106 4.19 9.76 -14.02
N TYR A 107 4.19 8.55 -13.46
CA TYR A 107 3.81 8.25 -12.10
C TYR A 107 5.04 7.85 -11.29
N ARG A 108 5.28 8.58 -10.18
CA ARG A 108 6.41 8.36 -9.25
C ARG A 108 5.93 8.25 -7.82
N MET A 109 6.50 7.33 -7.05
CA MET A 109 6.20 7.19 -5.64
C MET A 109 7.23 7.93 -4.78
N GLN A 110 6.79 8.41 -3.63
CA GLN A 110 7.70 8.91 -2.60
C GLN A 110 8.24 7.72 -1.80
N SER A 111 9.57 7.58 -1.77
CA SER A 111 10.24 6.69 -0.83
C SER A 111 10.09 7.21 0.61
N THR A 112 9.92 6.29 1.55
CA THR A 112 9.91 6.58 2.99
C THR A 112 10.57 5.41 3.72
N HIS A 113 11.37 5.75 4.72
CA HIS A 113 11.92 4.81 5.68
C HIS A 113 11.07 4.81 6.94
N ALA A 114 10.61 3.63 7.35
CA ALA A 114 10.06 3.41 8.68
C ALA A 114 11.15 2.81 9.57
N ASN A 115 11.69 3.65 10.46
CA ASN A 115 12.73 3.26 11.39
C ASN A 115 12.09 2.91 12.73
N PHE A 116 12.38 1.72 13.24
CA PHE A 116 11.91 1.23 14.54
C PHE A 116 13.09 1.16 15.50
N LEU A 117 13.00 1.84 16.64
CA LEU A 117 14.08 1.93 17.61
C LEU A 117 13.58 1.71 19.03
N HIS A 118 14.38 1.06 19.86
CA HIS A 118 14.29 1.24 21.31
C HIS A 118 15.05 2.51 21.69
N GLY A 119 14.57 3.26 22.68
CA GLY A 119 15.37 4.30 23.29
C GLY A 119 14.61 5.24 24.21
N LYS A 120 15.33 6.23 24.73
CA LYS A 120 14.78 7.31 25.54
C LYS A 120 14.88 8.63 24.80
N LEU A 121 13.75 9.33 24.61
CA LEU A 121 13.73 10.60 23.88
C LEU A 121 14.60 11.65 24.58
N ASN A 122 15.28 12.46 23.78
CA ASN A 122 15.99 13.64 24.25
C ASN A 122 15.01 14.77 24.57
N CYS A 123 14.50 14.78 25.79
CA CYS A 123 13.48 15.76 26.22
C CYS A 123 14.03 17.20 26.22
N GLN A 124 15.32 17.37 26.49
CA GLN A 124 15.97 18.68 26.51
C GLN A 124 16.00 19.31 25.12
N GLN A 125 16.28 18.51 24.08
CA GLN A 125 16.24 18.94 22.68
C GLN A 125 14.86 19.50 22.28
N TYR A 126 13.79 19.04 22.93
CA TYR A 126 12.42 19.48 22.66
C TYR A 126 11.93 20.58 23.60
N ASN A 127 12.79 21.11 24.48
CA ASN A 127 12.42 22.07 25.52
C ASN A 127 11.24 21.59 26.40
N LEU A 128 11.17 20.28 26.65
CA LEU A 128 10.11 19.67 27.46
C LEU A 128 10.62 19.37 28.87
N THR A 129 9.75 19.58 29.85
CA THR A 129 9.97 19.06 31.20
C THR A 129 9.90 17.52 31.18
N LYS A 130 10.44 16.89 32.23
CA LYS A 130 10.42 15.43 32.37
C LYS A 130 8.97 14.87 32.33
N SER A 131 8.03 15.52 33.02
CA SER A 131 6.63 15.07 33.08
C SER A 131 5.88 15.27 31.75
N GLU A 132 6.20 16.29 30.97
CA GLU A 132 5.68 16.45 29.61
C GLU A 132 6.23 15.38 28.67
N CYS A 133 7.53 15.13 28.75
CA CYS A 133 8.19 14.11 27.95
C CYS A 133 7.64 12.70 28.25
N GLU A 134 7.30 12.39 29.50
CA GLU A 134 6.66 11.13 29.88
C GLU A 134 5.27 10.94 29.22
N ARG A 135 4.51 12.03 29.06
CA ARG A 135 3.18 12.00 28.42
C ARG A 135 3.21 12.08 26.89
N LEU A 136 4.32 12.53 26.31
CA LEU A 136 4.46 12.74 24.87
C LEU A 136 4.30 11.44 24.07
N LYS A 137 3.28 11.31 23.23
CA LYS A 137 3.10 10.08 22.43
C LYS A 137 3.69 10.17 21.03
N ALA A 138 3.71 11.36 20.45
CA ALA A 138 4.29 11.58 19.15
C ALA A 138 4.77 13.03 18.99
N ILE A 139 5.73 13.21 18.10
CA ILE A 139 6.23 14.51 17.63
C ILE A 139 6.06 14.52 16.12
N PHE A 140 5.53 15.62 15.59
CA PHE A 140 5.23 15.79 14.17
C PHE A 140 5.93 17.03 13.65
N TYR A 141 6.64 16.88 12.52
CA TYR A 141 7.36 17.97 11.88
C TYR A 141 6.73 18.30 10.53
N THR A 142 6.63 19.59 10.27
CA THR A 142 6.23 20.15 8.98
C THR A 142 7.42 20.72 8.21
N ASN A 143 8.54 21.00 8.89
CA ASN A 143 9.76 21.51 8.27
C ASN A 143 10.39 20.44 7.36
N PRO A 144 10.41 20.63 6.03
CA PRO A 144 10.95 19.64 5.10
C PRO A 144 12.47 19.49 5.18
N SER A 145 13.18 20.49 5.72
CA SER A 145 14.64 20.48 5.85
C SER A 145 15.16 19.54 6.94
N LEU A 146 14.28 19.04 7.81
CA LEU A 146 14.65 18.03 8.81
C LEU A 146 14.81 16.65 8.15
N PRO A 147 15.66 15.77 8.69
CA PRO A 147 15.87 14.44 8.12
C PRO A 147 14.73 13.46 8.43
N TYR A 148 13.78 13.82 9.28
CA TYR A 148 12.61 13.00 9.63
C TYR A 148 11.31 13.83 9.66
N ARG A 149 10.16 13.15 9.70
CA ARG A 149 8.81 13.73 9.61
C ARG A 149 7.99 13.53 10.87
N CYS A 150 8.21 12.42 11.58
CA CYS A 150 7.57 12.17 12.86
C CYS A 150 8.39 11.22 13.71
N VAL A 151 8.18 11.28 15.03
CA VAL A 151 8.66 10.32 16.01
C VAL A 151 7.47 9.91 16.86
N ALA A 152 7.03 8.66 16.80
CA ALA A 152 5.83 8.20 17.50
C ALA A 152 6.12 6.96 18.34
N GLN A 153 5.80 7.01 19.63
CA GLN A 153 5.88 5.85 20.51
C GLN A 153 4.90 4.78 20.03
N GLN A 154 5.39 3.55 19.86
CA GLN A 154 4.56 2.39 19.55
C GLN A 154 3.99 1.81 20.84
N GLN A 155 2.71 1.43 20.79
CA GLN A 155 2.02 0.76 21.88
C GLN A 155 1.76 -0.69 21.49
N THR A 156 1.66 -1.55 22.49
CA THR A 156 1.20 -2.92 22.32
C THR A 156 -0.22 -2.95 21.74
N VAL A 157 -0.47 -3.93 20.88
CA VAL A 157 -1.81 -4.22 20.35
C VAL A 157 -2.68 -4.94 21.38
N ASN A 158 -2.09 -5.55 22.41
CA ASN A 158 -2.79 -6.25 23.46
C ASN A 158 -3.47 -5.25 24.42
N GLU A 159 -4.81 -5.25 24.44
CA GLU A 159 -5.58 -4.31 25.26
C GLU A 159 -5.31 -4.44 26.76
N ASN A 160 -5.00 -5.65 27.21
CA ASN A 160 -4.70 -5.96 28.61
C ASN A 160 -3.35 -5.37 29.06
N GLU A 161 -2.52 -4.94 28.13
CA GLU A 161 -1.21 -4.36 28.39
C GLU A 161 -1.18 -2.83 28.17
N LYS A 162 -2.32 -2.19 27.85
CA LYS A 162 -2.39 -0.74 27.49
C LYS A 162 -1.95 0.22 28.62
N GLN A 163 -1.67 -0.25 29.83
CA GLN A 163 -1.04 0.55 30.91
C GLN A 163 0.50 0.66 30.77
N TYR A 164 1.03 0.72 29.55
CA TYR A 164 2.48 0.89 29.34
C TYR A 164 2.97 2.27 29.80
N LYS A 165 3.67 2.32 30.93
CA LYS A 165 4.52 3.46 31.30
C LYS A 165 5.74 3.51 30.38
N LYS A 166 6.15 4.72 29.97
CA LYS A 166 7.41 4.90 29.21
C LYS A 166 8.58 4.37 30.03
N THR A 167 9.37 3.52 29.41
CA THR A 167 10.66 3.04 29.94
C THR A 167 11.78 3.32 28.95
N ASP A 168 13.02 3.09 29.34
CA ASP A 168 14.18 3.18 28.45
C ASP A 168 14.14 2.15 27.31
N LYS A 169 13.21 1.18 27.37
CA LYS A 169 12.94 0.19 26.32
C LYS A 169 11.73 0.53 25.46
N SER A 170 11.18 1.74 25.56
CA SER A 170 10.06 2.16 24.73
C SER A 170 10.44 2.08 23.25
N VAL A 171 9.54 1.54 22.44
CA VAL A 171 9.72 1.46 20.98
C VAL A 171 9.17 2.73 20.34
N TYR A 172 9.93 3.29 19.41
CA TYR A 172 9.54 4.44 18.61
C TYR A 172 9.61 4.07 17.14
N LYS A 173 8.63 4.58 16.38
CA LYS A 173 8.60 4.55 14.93
C LYS A 173 8.88 5.95 14.40
N ILE A 174 9.80 6.05 13.46
CA ILE A 174 10.26 7.31 12.87
C ILE A 174 10.12 7.22 11.36
N PHE A 175 9.36 8.14 10.76
CA PHE A 175 9.31 8.27 9.32
C PHE A 175 10.34 9.28 8.83
N SER A 176 11.14 8.89 7.85
CA SER A 176 12.11 9.76 7.17
C SER A 176 12.04 9.56 5.65
N PRO A 177 12.34 10.59 4.84
CA PRO A 177 12.44 10.43 3.39
C PRO A 177 13.58 9.49 2.98
N ASP A 178 14.68 9.51 3.74
CA ASP A 178 15.90 8.75 3.48
C ASP A 178 16.38 8.03 4.74
N LYS A 179 17.39 7.18 4.57
CA LYS A 179 18.04 6.48 5.68
C LYS A 179 18.64 7.48 6.68
N LEU A 180 18.27 7.36 7.95
CA LEU A 180 18.79 8.23 9.00
C LEU A 180 20.22 7.85 9.40
N SER A 181 21.04 8.86 9.63
CA SER A 181 22.39 8.73 10.15
C SER A 181 22.40 8.56 11.66
N LEU A 182 23.54 8.12 12.22
CA LEU A 182 23.72 8.04 13.67
C LEU A 182 23.53 9.41 14.34
N SER A 183 23.98 10.49 13.71
CA SER A 183 23.78 11.85 14.20
C SER A 183 22.31 12.26 14.25
N ASP A 184 21.48 11.80 13.31
CA ASP A 184 20.04 12.08 13.34
C ASP A 184 19.38 11.40 14.54
N TYR A 185 19.74 10.14 14.83
CA TYR A 185 19.23 9.44 16.01
C TYR A 185 19.67 10.09 17.32
N LYS A 186 20.91 10.59 17.39
CA LYS A 186 21.44 11.33 18.56
C LYS A 186 20.70 12.64 18.84
N GLN A 187 20.04 13.23 17.84
CA GLN A 187 19.17 14.39 18.05
C GLN A 187 17.81 13.98 18.65
N ILE A 188 17.37 12.74 18.41
CA ILE A 188 16.05 12.26 18.83
C ILE A 188 16.12 11.61 20.21
N PHE A 189 17.21 10.93 20.52
CA PHE A 189 17.38 10.13 21.74
C PHE A 189 18.52 10.63 22.62
N ASP A 190 18.38 10.44 23.93
CA ASP A 190 19.37 10.82 24.94
C ASP A 190 20.66 9.99 24.79
N ASN A 191 21.82 10.64 24.63
CA ASN A 191 23.18 10.14 24.89
C ASN A 191 23.40 8.63 24.67
N ASP A 192 23.25 8.16 23.43
CA ASP A 192 23.47 6.77 22.99
C ASP A 192 22.53 5.72 23.63
N ASN A 193 21.49 6.14 24.36
CA ASN A 193 20.43 5.26 24.87
C ASN A 193 19.37 5.00 23.80
N PHE A 194 19.80 4.41 22.68
CA PHE A 194 18.91 3.91 21.64
C PHE A 194 19.53 2.73 20.90
N GLN A 195 18.67 1.91 20.30
CA GLN A 195 19.05 0.79 19.45
C GLN A 195 18.11 0.71 18.26
N LEU A 196 18.67 0.74 17.05
CA LEU A 196 17.90 0.48 15.82
C LEU A 196 17.50 -1.00 15.78
N ILE A 197 16.19 -1.25 15.75
CA ILE A 197 15.61 -2.58 15.62
C ILE A 197 15.48 -2.92 14.13
N GLN A 198 14.90 -2.00 13.36
CA GLN A 198 14.62 -2.22 11.95
C GLN A 198 14.54 -0.90 11.19
N ASP A 199 15.05 -0.89 9.96
CA ASP A 199 14.80 0.16 8.96
C ASP A 199 14.10 -0.50 7.77
N ILE A 200 12.90 -0.02 7.46
CA ILE A 200 12.08 -0.55 6.35
C ILE A 200 11.91 0.56 5.31
N PRO A 201 12.69 0.55 4.21
CA PRO A 201 12.42 1.41 3.07
C PRO A 201 11.21 0.89 2.31
N TRP A 202 10.31 1.79 1.90
CA TRP A 202 9.21 1.45 1.01
C TRP A 202 8.76 2.65 0.15
N LEU A 203 8.09 2.36 -0.96
CA LEU A 203 7.40 3.36 -1.78
C LEU A 203 6.02 3.62 -1.18
N ALA A 204 5.88 4.75 -0.49
CA ALA A 204 4.84 4.94 0.52
C ALA A 204 3.53 5.48 -0.02
N TYR A 205 3.62 6.42 -0.96
CA TYR A 205 2.50 7.11 -1.54
C TYR A 205 2.95 7.85 -2.80
N PRO A 206 2.01 8.23 -3.67
CA PRO A 206 2.26 9.09 -4.82
C PRO A 206 3.08 10.35 -4.51
N LYS A 207 4.03 10.66 -5.38
CA LYS A 207 4.63 11.99 -5.46
C LYS A 207 3.73 12.87 -6.34
N TYR A 208 3.04 13.81 -5.69
CA TYR A 208 2.17 14.76 -6.37
C TYR A 208 2.96 15.89 -7.01
N GLU A 209 2.75 16.10 -8.31
CA GLU A 209 3.28 17.23 -9.06
C GLU A 209 2.14 17.97 -9.74
N TYR A 210 2.29 19.28 -9.98
CA TYR A 210 1.26 20.05 -10.67
C TYR A 210 1.74 20.45 -12.08
N PRO A 211 0.95 20.20 -13.14
CA PRO A 211 -0.29 19.42 -13.17
C PRO A 211 -0.04 17.92 -13.32
N GLN A 212 -0.54 17.09 -12.41
CA GLN A 212 -0.57 15.63 -12.54
C GLN A 212 -2.02 15.17 -12.68
N LYS A 213 -2.29 14.40 -13.73
CA LYS A 213 -3.59 13.75 -13.91
C LYS A 213 -3.59 12.43 -13.16
N MET A 214 -4.74 12.08 -12.60
CA MET A 214 -4.95 10.72 -12.09
C MET A 214 -5.00 9.74 -13.27
N PRO A 215 -4.46 8.53 -13.10
CA PRO A 215 -4.61 7.49 -14.11
C PRO A 215 -6.07 7.06 -14.25
N PRO A 216 -6.49 6.62 -15.43
CA PRO A 216 -7.86 6.19 -15.63
C PRO A 216 -8.10 4.82 -14.96
N ILE A 217 -9.27 4.67 -14.32
CA ILE A 217 -9.73 3.37 -13.78
C ILE A 217 -9.94 2.36 -14.91
N GLN A 218 -10.39 2.82 -16.07
CA GLN A 218 -10.57 1.99 -17.25
C GLN A 218 -9.48 2.38 -18.27
N ILE A 219 -8.45 1.53 -18.41
CA ILE A 219 -7.34 1.77 -19.32
C ILE A 219 -7.85 1.70 -20.76
N ASN A 220 -8.55 0.61 -21.11
CA ASN A 220 -9.24 0.39 -22.39
C ASN A 220 -10.60 -0.32 -22.16
N LYS A 221 -11.30 -0.75 -23.22
CA LYS A 221 -12.67 -1.31 -23.14
C LYS A 221 -12.80 -2.51 -22.17
N ASN A 222 -11.76 -3.34 -22.07
CA ASN A 222 -11.77 -4.59 -21.31
C ASN A 222 -10.63 -4.68 -20.28
N ILE A 223 -9.85 -3.61 -20.09
CA ILE A 223 -8.73 -3.56 -19.16
C ILE A 223 -8.98 -2.48 -18.12
N PHE A 224 -9.02 -2.87 -16.86
CA PHE A 224 -9.27 -2.00 -15.71
C PHE A 224 -8.03 -1.93 -14.83
N TYR A 225 -7.80 -0.78 -14.21
CA TYR A 225 -6.68 -0.54 -13.30
C TYR A 225 -7.20 -0.14 -11.91
N LEU A 226 -7.02 -1.06 -10.96
CA LEU A 226 -7.54 -0.93 -9.60
C LEU A 226 -6.78 0.14 -8.82
N ASN A 227 -5.45 0.12 -8.87
CA ASN A 227 -4.59 1.11 -8.20
C ASN A 227 -4.64 2.49 -8.87
N ALA A 228 -5.54 2.74 -9.83
CA ALA A 228 -5.73 4.07 -10.40
C ALA A 228 -6.09 5.10 -9.31
N MET A 229 -6.91 4.68 -8.35
CA MET A 229 -7.37 5.51 -7.24
C MET A 229 -6.30 5.76 -6.17
N GLU A 230 -5.20 4.99 -6.16
CA GLU A 230 -4.06 5.20 -5.26
C GLU A 230 -3.50 6.63 -5.36
N TRP A 231 -3.62 7.23 -6.55
CA TRP A 231 -3.25 8.63 -6.85
C TRP A 231 -4.16 9.69 -6.24
N SER A 232 -5.27 9.31 -5.60
CA SER A 232 -6.03 10.20 -4.72
C SER A 232 -5.59 10.09 -3.27
N SER A 233 -5.25 8.86 -2.84
CA SER A 233 -4.76 8.52 -1.50
C SER A 233 -4.25 7.07 -1.53
N SER A 234 -3.08 6.81 -0.93
CA SER A 234 -2.47 5.47 -0.91
C SER A 234 -2.73 4.79 0.43
N CYS A 235 -3.89 4.13 0.51
CA CYS A 235 -4.27 3.31 1.66
C CYS A 235 -5.20 2.17 1.22
N MET A 236 -5.29 1.11 2.03
CA MET A 236 -6.07 -0.10 1.69
C MET A 236 -7.56 0.19 1.46
N GLU A 237 -8.11 1.19 2.17
CA GLU A 237 -9.51 1.61 2.06
C GLU A 237 -9.84 2.13 0.66
N ILE A 238 -8.90 2.83 0.01
CA ILE A 238 -9.06 3.36 -1.34
C ILE A 238 -9.04 2.24 -2.37
N GLU A 239 -8.18 1.24 -2.18
CA GLU A 239 -8.13 0.05 -3.02
C GLU A 239 -9.45 -0.76 -2.93
N VAL A 240 -10.03 -0.87 -1.73
CA VAL A 240 -11.35 -1.53 -1.54
C VAL A 240 -12.47 -0.76 -2.25
N ILE A 241 -12.45 0.58 -2.17
CA ILE A 241 -13.42 1.43 -2.89
C ILE A 241 -13.27 1.24 -4.41
N SER A 242 -12.03 1.25 -4.92
CA SER A 242 -11.73 1.04 -6.34
C SER A 242 -12.20 -0.34 -6.80
N ALA A 243 -11.88 -1.39 -6.05
CA ALA A 243 -12.30 -2.76 -6.32
C ALA A 243 -13.83 -2.89 -6.42
N ARG A 244 -14.56 -2.30 -5.47
CA ARG A 244 -16.03 -2.31 -5.46
C ARG A 244 -16.60 -1.60 -6.70
N ASN A 245 -16.05 -0.45 -7.06
CA ASN A 245 -16.51 0.31 -8.22
C ASN A 245 -16.26 -0.46 -9.52
N ILE A 246 -15.08 -1.07 -9.69
CA ILE A 246 -14.76 -1.90 -10.86
C ILE A 246 -15.68 -3.12 -10.93
N ALA A 247 -15.92 -3.80 -9.81
CA ALA A 247 -16.86 -4.91 -9.75
C ALA A 247 -18.26 -4.49 -10.23
N MET A 248 -18.78 -3.35 -9.75
CA MET A 248 -20.08 -2.81 -10.19
C MET A 248 -20.12 -2.45 -11.68
N LEU A 249 -19.04 -1.86 -12.21
CA LEU A 249 -18.93 -1.57 -13.65
C LEU A 249 -18.97 -2.85 -14.48
N LEU A 250 -18.23 -3.88 -14.05
CA LEU A 250 -18.20 -5.17 -14.73
C LEU A 250 -19.56 -5.86 -14.65
N THR A 251 -20.21 -5.90 -13.49
CA THR A 251 -21.50 -6.56 -13.31
C THR A 251 -22.58 -5.91 -14.17
N LYS A 252 -22.58 -4.56 -14.25
CA LYS A 252 -23.45 -3.82 -15.18
C LYS A 252 -23.14 -4.16 -16.64
N LYS A 253 -21.86 -4.29 -17.00
CA LYS A 253 -21.43 -4.62 -18.38
C LYS A 253 -21.85 -6.03 -18.80
N ILE A 254 -21.76 -7.01 -17.90
CA ILE A 254 -22.13 -8.41 -18.17
C ILE A 254 -23.62 -8.72 -17.91
N GLY A 255 -24.39 -7.74 -17.42
CA GLY A 255 -25.82 -7.92 -17.15
C GLY A 255 -26.12 -8.84 -15.96
N VAL A 256 -25.26 -8.86 -14.94
CA VAL A 256 -25.44 -9.66 -13.73
C VAL A 256 -25.67 -8.74 -12.53
N ASP A 257 -26.62 -9.10 -11.68
CA ASP A 257 -26.82 -8.40 -10.40
C ASP A 257 -25.88 -8.95 -9.32
N LEU A 258 -25.18 -8.07 -8.62
CA LEU A 258 -24.40 -8.44 -7.45
C LEU A 258 -25.37 -8.88 -6.34
N LYS A 259 -25.32 -10.16 -5.99
CA LYS A 259 -25.98 -10.64 -4.77
C LYS A 259 -25.33 -9.97 -3.57
N ARG A 260 -26.08 -9.15 -2.85
CA ARG A 260 -25.69 -8.69 -1.52
C ARG A 260 -25.66 -9.91 -0.60
N SER A 261 -24.49 -10.27 -0.08
CA SER A 261 -24.44 -11.17 1.06
C SER A 261 -24.60 -10.32 2.32
N ASP A 262 -25.73 -10.44 3.01
CA ASP A 262 -25.93 -9.86 4.35
C ASP A 262 -25.13 -10.59 5.44
N LYS A 263 -24.16 -11.44 5.05
CA LYS A 263 -23.28 -12.11 5.98
C LYS A 263 -22.25 -11.11 6.47
N HIS A 264 -22.36 -10.74 7.74
CA HIS A 264 -21.25 -10.13 8.47
C HIS A 264 -20.02 -11.02 8.25
N VAL A 265 -18.98 -10.47 7.63
CA VAL A 265 -17.66 -11.09 7.61
C VAL A 265 -17.10 -10.86 9.00
N GLU A 266 -17.20 -11.86 9.88
CA GLU A 266 -16.53 -11.85 11.17
C GLU A 266 -15.01 -11.97 10.92
N PHE A 267 -14.24 -11.04 11.48
CA PHE A 267 -12.79 -10.94 11.34
C PHE A 267 -12.06 -11.52 12.56
#